data_AF-A0A9P4PX06-F1
#
_entry.id   AF-A0A9P4PX06-F1
#
_cell.length_a   1.000
_cell.length_b   1.000
_cell.length_c   1.000
_cell.angle_alpha   90.00
_cell.angle_beta   90.00
_cell.angle_gamma   90.00
#
_symmetry.space_group_name_H-M   'P 1'
#
loop_
_entity.id
_entity.type
_entity.pdbx_description
1 polymer ?
#
loop_
_entity_poly.entity_id
_entity_poly.type
_entity_poly.pdbx_seq_one_letter_code
_entity_poly.pdbx_strand_id
1 'polypeptide(L)'
;MLLSRPVLALAGLLSSTALAAPQYLETVYLVNCGNSFSEMDYYAEGHSSFDGSWPNDQCRMSGSGTTWWEGVARSCNFGSTTFTSHIDSDASSKPAHSIVGWGKNKYHEYSCRKEDNYRLLYTKNGAECRSIYYCTWQV
;
A
#
# COMPACT_ATOMS: atom_id res chain seq x y z
N MET A 1 44.17 -25.90 58.16
CA MET A 1 43.50 -24.72 57.59
C MET A 1 43.43 -24.89 56.07
N LEU A 2 42.28 -25.32 55.54
CA LEU A 2 41.98 -25.31 54.11
C LEU A 2 40.76 -24.41 53.90
N LEU A 3 40.92 -23.32 53.14
CA LEU A 3 39.82 -22.44 52.73
C LEU A 3 39.42 -22.81 51.30
N SER A 4 38.23 -23.39 51.14
CA SER A 4 37.61 -23.64 49.84
C SER A 4 37.00 -22.34 49.29
N ARG A 5 37.27 -22.04 48.02
CA ARG A 5 36.76 -20.86 47.31
C ARG A 5 35.36 -21.14 46.74
N PRO A 6 34.44 -20.16 46.71
CA PRO A 6 33.17 -20.31 45.99
C PRO A 6 33.37 -20.01 44.49
N VAL A 7 32.85 -20.89 43.64
CA VAL A 7 32.75 -20.68 42.20
C VAL A 7 31.45 -19.91 41.94
N LEU A 8 31.56 -18.67 41.44
CA LEU A 8 30.41 -17.93 40.90
C LEU A 8 30.15 -18.43 39.48
N ALA A 9 28.99 -19.05 39.24
CA ALA A 9 28.52 -19.37 37.90
C ALA A 9 27.78 -18.16 37.32
N LEU A 10 28.36 -17.52 36.31
CA LEU A 10 27.71 -16.46 35.52
C LEU A 10 26.77 -17.15 34.50
N ALA A 11 25.46 -17.10 34.74
CA ALA A 11 24.47 -17.49 33.75
C ALA A 11 24.30 -16.33 32.74
N GLY A 12 24.91 -16.47 31.56
CA GLY A 12 24.75 -15.52 30.46
C GLY A 12 23.36 -15.64 29.83
N LEU A 13 22.53 -14.60 29.99
CA LEU A 13 21.29 -14.44 29.23
C LEU A 13 21.65 -14.09 27.78
N LEU A 14 21.49 -15.06 26.88
CA LEU A 14 21.54 -14.83 25.44
C LEU A 14 20.23 -14.16 25.01
N SER A 15 20.23 -12.84 24.87
CA SER A 15 19.14 -12.12 24.22
C SER A 15 19.26 -12.29 22.71
N SER A 16 18.49 -13.21 22.15
CA SER A 16 18.34 -13.36 20.70
C SER A 16 17.58 -12.16 20.13
N THR A 17 18.29 -11.25 19.46
CA THR A 17 17.65 -10.23 18.61
C THR A 17 17.14 -10.92 17.35
N ALA A 18 15.89 -11.38 17.35
CA ALA A 18 15.22 -11.77 16.13
C ALA A 18 15.07 -10.51 15.25
N LEU A 19 15.83 -10.45 14.16
CA LEU A 19 15.62 -9.47 13.10
C LEU A 19 14.23 -9.74 12.51
N ALA A 20 13.26 -8.87 12.81
CA ALA A 20 11.97 -8.90 12.14
C ALA A 20 12.21 -8.63 10.64
N ALA A 21 11.81 -9.58 9.79
CA ALA A 21 11.80 -9.35 8.34
C ALA A 21 10.89 -8.16 8.02
N PRO A 22 11.23 -7.30 7.04
CA PRO A 22 10.34 -6.21 6.63
C PRO A 22 8.99 -6.78 6.20
N GLN A 23 7.94 -6.46 6.97
CA GLN A 23 6.55 -6.77 6.63
C GLN A 23 6.09 -5.71 5.64
N TYR A 24 5.92 -6.10 4.38
CA TYR A 24 5.41 -5.18 3.37
C TYR A 24 3.89 -5.08 3.50
N LEU A 25 3.41 -3.85 3.61
CA LEU A 25 1.99 -3.60 3.83
C LEU A 25 1.20 -3.91 2.57
N GLU A 26 0.07 -4.56 2.76
CA GLU A 26 -0.98 -4.66 1.77
C GLU A 26 -1.32 -3.26 1.22
N THR A 27 -1.35 -3.13 -0.10
CA THR A 27 -1.50 -1.83 -0.76
C THR A 27 -2.54 -1.88 -1.87
N VAL A 28 -3.42 -0.87 -1.90
CA VAL A 28 -4.29 -0.59 -3.04
C VAL A 28 -3.83 0.70 -3.71
N TYR A 29 -3.48 0.64 -4.99
CA TYR A 29 -3.15 1.82 -5.79
C TYR A 29 -4.39 2.33 -6.53
N LEU A 30 -4.55 3.65 -6.53
CA LEU A 30 -5.54 4.36 -7.34
C LEU A 30 -4.82 4.84 -8.60
N VAL A 31 -5.12 4.24 -9.75
CA VAL A 31 -4.31 4.41 -10.97
C VAL A 31 -5.08 5.04 -12.11
N ASN A 32 -4.36 5.81 -12.93
CA ASN A 32 -4.84 6.25 -14.24
C ASN A 32 -3.99 5.57 -15.32
N CYS A 33 -4.67 4.94 -16.28
CA CYS A 33 -4.05 4.22 -17.39
C CYS A 33 -4.19 5.04 -18.69
N GLY A 34 -3.15 5.83 -18.97
CA GLY A 34 -3.18 6.86 -20.01
C GLY A 34 -4.38 7.81 -19.82
N ASN A 35 -5.06 8.13 -20.92
CA ASN A 35 -6.30 8.92 -20.91
C ASN A 35 -7.56 8.06 -21.05
N SER A 36 -7.42 6.73 -20.93
CA SER A 36 -8.43 5.79 -21.40
C SER A 36 -9.32 5.27 -20.28
N PHE A 37 -8.73 5.00 -19.11
CA PHE A 37 -9.44 4.43 -17.96
C PHE A 37 -8.65 4.59 -16.66
N SER A 38 -9.31 4.25 -15.56
CA SER A 38 -8.71 4.16 -14.23
C SER A 38 -9.07 2.83 -13.57
N GLU A 39 -8.20 2.36 -12.70
CA GLU A 39 -8.38 1.11 -11.94
C GLU A 39 -8.02 1.35 -10.47
N MET A 40 -8.49 0.44 -9.62
CA MET A 40 -7.92 0.20 -8.30
C MET A 40 -7.13 -1.10 -8.38
N ASP A 41 -5.86 -1.06 -7.97
CA ASP A 41 -4.95 -2.19 -8.14
C ASP A 41 -4.49 -2.69 -6.78
N TYR A 42 -4.77 -3.96 -6.50
CA TYR A 42 -4.47 -4.60 -5.24
C TYR A 42 -3.14 -5.37 -5.30
N TYR A 43 -2.28 -5.10 -4.32
CA TYR A 43 -1.04 -5.83 -4.08
C TYR A 43 -1.05 -6.35 -2.65
N ALA A 44 -1.03 -7.68 -2.50
CA ALA A 44 -0.95 -8.33 -1.19
C ALA A 44 0.37 -7.99 -0.47
N GLU A 45 1.43 -7.77 -1.25
CA GLU A 45 2.73 -7.31 -0.77
C GLU A 45 3.11 -6.04 -1.52
N GLY A 46 2.96 -4.87 -0.90
CA GLY A 46 3.12 -3.57 -1.57
C GLY A 46 4.48 -3.34 -2.24
N HIS A 47 5.54 -4.07 -1.85
CA HIS A 47 6.83 -3.98 -2.53
C HIS A 47 6.80 -4.56 -3.94
N SER A 48 5.86 -5.45 -4.28
CA SER A 48 5.74 -6.02 -5.63
C SER A 48 5.09 -5.05 -6.62
N SER A 49 5.24 -3.73 -6.44
CA SER A 49 4.65 -2.65 -7.24
C SER A 49 5.71 -1.81 -7.98
N PHE A 50 6.72 -2.47 -8.54
CA PHE A 50 7.80 -1.85 -9.30
C PHE A 50 8.10 -2.60 -10.61
N ASP A 51 8.80 -1.94 -11.53
CA ASP A 51 9.33 -2.51 -12.77
C ASP A 51 8.32 -3.29 -13.64
N GLY A 52 7.08 -2.81 -13.74
CA GLY A 52 6.07 -3.44 -14.57
C GLY A 52 5.33 -4.60 -13.90
N SER A 53 5.51 -4.78 -12.60
CA SER A 53 4.82 -5.80 -11.81
C SER A 53 3.31 -5.74 -11.97
N TRP A 54 2.69 -6.90 -12.21
CA TRP A 54 1.25 -7.01 -12.35
C TRP A 54 0.56 -7.08 -10.98
N PRO A 55 -0.60 -6.43 -10.77
CA PRO A 55 -1.32 -6.51 -9.51
C PRO A 55 -1.87 -7.92 -9.25
N ASN A 56 -2.04 -8.25 -7.96
CA ASN A 56 -2.66 -9.51 -7.54
C ASN A 56 -4.15 -9.56 -7.91
N ASP A 57 -4.83 -8.42 -7.84
CA ASP A 57 -6.20 -8.24 -8.35
C ASP A 57 -6.37 -6.79 -8.81
N GLN A 58 -7.27 -6.54 -9.75
CA GLN A 58 -7.50 -5.22 -10.34
C GLN A 58 -9.00 -5.02 -10.55
N CYS A 59 -9.47 -3.83 -10.24
CA CYS A 59 -10.85 -3.47 -10.46
C CYS A 59 -10.94 -2.18 -11.29
N ARG A 60 -11.59 -2.29 -12.45
CA ARG A 60 -11.75 -1.16 -13.36
C ARG A 60 -12.88 -0.25 -12.90
N MET A 61 -12.60 1.05 -12.84
CA MET A 61 -13.62 2.06 -12.58
C MET A 61 -14.63 2.10 -13.73
N SER A 62 -15.92 2.17 -13.39
CA SER A 62 -16.99 2.33 -14.39
C SER A 62 -16.91 3.71 -15.05
N GLY A 63 -17.05 3.76 -16.37
CA GLY A 63 -17.06 5.01 -17.15
C GLY A 63 -16.07 4.99 -18.31
N SER A 64 -15.98 6.12 -19.00
CA SER A 64 -14.99 6.39 -20.04
C SER A 64 -13.95 7.38 -19.53
N GLY A 65 -12.69 7.18 -19.93
CA GLY A 65 -11.59 8.06 -19.54
C GLY A 65 -11.12 7.85 -18.10
N THR A 66 -10.28 8.77 -17.63
CA THR A 66 -9.71 8.71 -16.29
C THR A 66 -10.69 9.19 -15.23
N THR A 67 -10.58 8.61 -14.04
CA THR A 67 -11.35 8.96 -12.86
C THR A 67 -10.73 10.15 -12.16
N TRP A 68 -11.57 11.13 -11.81
CA TRP A 68 -11.25 12.13 -10.81
C TRP A 68 -11.39 11.51 -9.41
N TRP A 69 -10.27 11.44 -8.69
CA TRP A 69 -10.15 10.72 -7.42
C TRP A 69 -10.49 11.59 -6.21
N GLU A 70 -10.21 12.90 -6.27
CA GLU A 70 -10.36 13.82 -5.15
C GLU A 70 -11.83 14.22 -4.88
N GLY A 71 -12.15 14.42 -3.60
CA GLY A 71 -13.41 15.01 -3.12
C GLY A 71 -14.63 14.09 -3.14
N VAL A 72 -14.47 12.82 -3.49
CA VAL A 72 -15.56 11.86 -3.57
C VAL A 72 -15.11 10.45 -3.21
N ALA A 73 -15.99 9.71 -2.54
CA ALA A 73 -15.75 8.29 -2.29
C ALA A 73 -15.93 7.48 -3.57
N ARG A 74 -14.99 6.58 -3.87
CA ARG A 74 -15.01 5.68 -5.01
C ARG A 74 -14.93 4.25 -4.51
N SER A 75 -15.73 3.36 -5.11
CA SER A 75 -15.75 1.95 -4.74
C SER A 75 -15.48 1.07 -5.96
N CYS A 76 -14.78 -0.04 -5.74
CA CYS A 76 -14.53 -1.04 -6.76
C CYS A 76 -14.50 -2.44 -6.12
N ASN A 77 -14.95 -3.44 -6.87
CA ASN A 77 -15.06 -4.83 -6.41
C ASN A 77 -13.85 -5.67 -6.85
N PHE A 78 -13.14 -6.22 -5.87
CA PHE A 78 -12.10 -7.24 -6.02
C PHE A 78 -12.68 -8.60 -5.66
N GLY A 79 -13.03 -9.41 -6.66
CA GLY A 79 -13.71 -10.69 -6.46
C GLY A 79 -14.94 -10.61 -5.55
N SER A 80 -14.79 -11.02 -4.29
CA SER A 80 -15.85 -11.06 -3.26
C SER A 80 -15.84 -9.90 -2.26
N THR A 81 -14.97 -8.91 -2.46
CA THR A 81 -14.77 -7.81 -1.52
C THR A 81 -14.79 -6.47 -2.24
N THR A 82 -15.55 -5.51 -1.69
CA THR A 82 -15.55 -4.14 -2.17
C THR A 82 -14.53 -3.33 -1.38
N PHE A 83 -13.63 -2.67 -2.10
CA PHE A 83 -12.80 -1.62 -1.54
C PHE A 83 -13.42 -0.26 -1.84
N THR A 84 -13.44 0.63 -0.86
CA THR A 84 -13.88 2.02 -1.00
C THR A 84 -12.78 2.95 -0.56
N SER A 85 -12.40 3.87 -1.41
CA SER A 85 -11.47 4.97 -1.12
C SER A 85 -12.18 6.30 -1.06
N HIS A 86 -11.60 7.25 -0.34
CA HIS A 86 -11.92 8.66 -0.41
C HIS A 86 -10.62 9.44 -0.33
N ILE A 87 -10.36 10.26 -1.35
CA ILE A 87 -9.23 11.19 -1.37
C ILE A 87 -9.77 12.60 -1.13
N ASP A 88 -9.11 13.35 -0.26
CA ASP A 88 -9.51 14.71 0.11
C ASP A 88 -9.49 15.63 -1.11
N SER A 89 -10.42 16.59 -1.17
CA SER A 89 -10.61 17.46 -2.34
C SER A 89 -9.38 18.31 -2.68
N ASP A 90 -8.51 18.57 -1.70
CA ASP A 90 -7.30 19.37 -1.85
C ASP A 90 -6.02 18.51 -1.90
N ALA A 91 -6.14 17.19 -2.04
CA ALA A 91 -5.01 16.24 -2.02
C ALA A 91 -3.91 16.59 -3.02
N SER A 92 -4.28 17.05 -4.21
CA SER A 92 -3.34 17.44 -5.27
C SER A 92 -2.38 18.56 -4.84
N SER A 93 -2.82 19.45 -3.93
CA SER A 93 -2.00 20.54 -3.39
C SER A 93 -1.03 20.12 -2.28
N LYS A 94 -1.19 18.91 -1.74
CA LYS A 94 -0.38 18.43 -0.62
C LYS A 94 1.00 17.96 -1.07
N PRO A 95 2.01 17.97 -0.18
CA PRO A 95 3.30 17.34 -0.45
C PRO A 95 3.14 15.86 -0.79
N ALA A 96 4.05 15.31 -1.59
CA ALA A 96 4.13 13.87 -1.86
C ALA A 96 4.19 13.07 -0.54
N HIS A 97 3.62 11.86 -0.55
CA HIS A 97 3.52 10.93 0.59
C HIS A 97 2.70 11.41 1.80
N SER A 98 2.12 12.63 1.75
CA SER A 98 1.18 13.09 2.76
C SER A 98 -0.02 12.16 2.81
N ILE A 99 -0.57 11.93 4.01
CA ILE A 99 -1.89 11.31 4.16
C ILE A 99 -2.92 12.30 3.65
N VAL A 100 -3.74 11.87 2.69
CA VAL A 100 -4.70 12.72 1.96
C VAL A 100 -6.05 12.02 1.79
N GLY A 101 -6.33 11.04 2.63
CA GLY A 101 -7.55 10.27 2.53
C GLY A 101 -7.48 8.93 3.24
N TRP A 102 -8.49 8.12 2.99
CA TRP A 102 -8.67 6.81 3.60
C TRP A 102 -9.20 5.79 2.60
N GLY A 103 -8.93 4.53 2.89
CA GLY A 103 -9.48 3.38 2.19
C GLY A 103 -10.06 2.40 3.18
N LYS A 104 -11.03 1.59 2.76
CA LYS A 104 -11.55 0.50 3.59
C LYS A 104 -12.16 -0.60 2.76
N ASN A 105 -12.13 -1.80 3.32
CA ASN A 105 -12.97 -2.92 2.92
C ASN A 105 -13.62 -3.52 4.18
N LYS A 106 -14.14 -4.75 4.09
CA LYS A 106 -14.76 -5.44 5.25
C LYS A 106 -13.75 -6.00 6.26
N TYR A 107 -12.45 -5.96 5.95
CA TYR A 107 -11.38 -6.55 6.75
C TYR A 107 -10.47 -5.50 7.38
N HIS A 108 -10.13 -4.44 6.64
CA HIS A 108 -9.10 -3.48 7.00
C HIS A 108 -9.52 -2.04 6.68
N GLU A 109 -8.92 -1.11 7.42
CA GLU A 109 -8.87 0.32 7.12
C GLU A 109 -7.45 0.69 6.67
N TYR A 110 -7.36 1.65 5.75
CA TYR A 110 -6.14 2.02 5.06
C TYR A 110 -5.97 3.53 5.14
N SER A 111 -4.73 3.97 5.26
CA SER A 111 -4.38 5.39 5.07
C SER A 111 -3.97 5.61 3.62
N CYS A 112 -4.64 6.53 2.93
CA CYS A 112 -4.29 6.87 1.54
C CYS A 112 -3.34 8.05 1.48
N ARG A 113 -2.32 7.94 0.65
CA ARG A 113 -1.24 8.91 0.48
C ARG A 113 -1.12 9.35 -0.96
N LYS A 114 -0.66 10.58 -1.13
CA LYS A 114 -0.29 11.13 -2.45
C LYS A 114 0.95 10.41 -2.98
N GLU A 115 0.87 9.91 -4.20
CA GLU A 115 2.04 9.33 -4.89
C GLU A 115 3.05 10.42 -5.25
N ASP A 116 4.34 10.06 -5.26
CA ASP A 116 5.39 10.92 -5.80
C ASP A 116 5.60 10.65 -7.30
N ASN A 117 5.57 11.72 -8.10
CA ASN A 117 5.89 11.71 -9.54
C ASN A 117 5.08 10.76 -10.44
N TYR A 118 3.89 10.32 -10.03
CA TYR A 118 3.02 9.45 -10.83
C TYR A 118 3.73 8.20 -11.36
N ARG A 119 4.34 7.45 -10.44
CA ARG A 119 5.14 6.25 -10.73
C ARG A 119 4.38 5.29 -11.64
N LEU A 120 5.05 4.83 -12.69
CA LEU A 120 4.56 3.77 -13.58
C LEU A 120 4.54 2.44 -12.81
N LEU A 121 3.38 1.79 -12.73
CA LEU A 121 3.26 0.46 -12.14
C LEU A 121 3.40 -0.62 -13.22
N TYR A 122 2.61 -0.54 -14.30
CA TYR A 122 2.63 -1.48 -15.41
C TYR A 122 2.02 -0.88 -16.68
N THR A 123 2.10 -1.63 -17.79
CA THR A 123 1.46 -1.27 -19.07
C THR A 123 0.42 -2.33 -19.44
N LYS A 124 -0.78 -1.89 -19.82
CA LYS A 124 -1.91 -2.77 -20.19
C LYS A 124 -2.55 -2.28 -21.48
N ASN A 125 -2.59 -3.14 -22.49
CA ASN A 125 -3.15 -2.81 -23.83
C ASN A 125 -2.56 -1.51 -24.43
N GLY A 126 -1.26 -1.27 -24.23
CA GLY A 126 -0.57 -0.06 -24.70
C GLY A 126 -0.80 1.19 -23.86
N ALA A 127 -1.58 1.13 -22.77
CA ALA A 127 -1.74 2.22 -21.82
C ALA A 127 -0.82 2.05 -20.61
N GLU A 128 -0.07 3.11 -20.28
CA GLU A 128 0.74 3.20 -19.07
C GLU A 128 -0.15 3.46 -17.85
N CYS A 129 -0.19 2.53 -16.90
CA CYS A 129 -0.93 2.65 -15.65
C CYS A 129 -0.03 3.23 -14.56
N ARG A 130 -0.32 4.47 -14.19
CA ARG A 130 0.46 5.26 -13.23
C ARG A 130 -0.31 5.44 -11.93
N SER A 131 0.37 5.26 -10.80
CA SER A 131 -0.22 5.54 -9.50
C SER A 131 -0.43 7.04 -9.32
N ILE A 132 -1.61 7.41 -8.84
CA ILE A 132 -1.95 8.78 -8.44
C ILE A 132 -1.95 8.87 -6.92
N TYR A 133 -2.52 7.86 -6.27
CA TYR A 133 -2.59 7.70 -4.83
C TYR A 133 -2.36 6.22 -4.48
N TYR A 134 -1.98 5.97 -3.24
CA TYR A 134 -1.83 4.60 -2.72
C TYR A 134 -2.35 4.51 -1.29
N CYS A 135 -3.02 3.41 -0.98
CA CYS A 135 -3.65 3.17 0.32
C CYS A 135 -3.02 1.94 0.95
N THR A 136 -2.34 2.12 2.07
CA THR A 136 -1.68 1.03 2.80
C THR A 136 -2.44 0.69 4.07
N TRP A 137 -2.57 -0.61 4.35
CA TRP A 137 -3.10 -1.08 5.62
C TRP A 137 -2.15 -0.61 6.74
N GLN A 138 -2.71 -0.03 7.81
CA GLN A 138 -1.95 0.37 8.98
C GLN A 138 -1.95 -0.82 9.97
N VAL A 139 -0.75 -1.29 10.34
CA VAL A 139 -0.56 -2.28 11.43
C VAL A 139 -0.55 -1.63 12.81
#